data_AF-A0A941SUN7-F1
#
_entry.id   AF-A0A941SUN7-F1
#
_cell.length_a   1.000
_cell.length_b   1.000
_cell.length_c   1.000
_cell.angle_alpha   90.00
_cell.angle_beta   90.00
_cell.angle_gamma   90.00
#
_symmetry.space_group_name_H-M   'P 1'
#
loop_
_entity.id
_entity.type
_entity.pdbx_description
1 polymer ?
#
loop_
_entity_poly.entity_id
_entity_poly.type
_entity_poly.pdbx_seq_one_letter_code
_entity_poly.pdbx_strand_id
1 'polypeptide(L)'
;MEFDKPPDPPAQPSLSLDAPPLPPGTPLLPARMVNEYVYCPRLAYLEWVQGEWADSADTVEGRHVHRRVDKGRGNPPDAAAAPADDDEAPEKISVHSLELSSDALGLVAKLDLAEFEGRRAVPVDTKRGKRPHVARGAYDPERVQLCAQGLLLEEHGYDAPEGILYFAASRERIKVVFDDELRAATRQAAAGLRLVAGGGQIPPPLENSPKCPRCSLAAICLPDEVHYLRTAATPPRPLAVGQAPALPMYVQARGAKVAKKGEVLEVSVDDEKVASARLIDV
;
A
#
# COMPACT_ATOMS: atom_id res chain seq x y z
N MET A 1 -23.46 1.86 43.17
CA MET A 1 -21.99 1.84 43.25
C MET A 1 -21.50 2.25 41.87
N GLU A 2 -21.12 3.52 41.73
CA GLU A 2 -20.46 4.01 40.52
C GLU A 2 -19.05 3.42 40.47
N PHE A 3 -18.75 2.68 39.41
CA PHE A 3 -17.40 2.23 39.13
C PHE A 3 -16.65 3.40 38.50
N ASP A 4 -15.73 3.97 39.27
CA ASP A 4 -14.90 5.09 38.84
C ASP A 4 -14.05 4.66 37.63
N LYS A 5 -14.05 5.47 36.57
CA LYS A 5 -13.28 5.20 35.35
C LYS A 5 -11.79 5.28 35.73
N PRO A 6 -10.95 4.28 35.38
CA PRO A 6 -9.53 4.36 35.67
C PRO A 6 -8.95 5.62 34.99
N PRO A 7 -8.02 6.33 35.65
CA PRO A 7 -7.40 7.53 35.10
C PRO A 7 -6.71 7.20 33.78
N ASP A 8 -6.82 8.10 32.79
CA ASP A 8 -6.12 7.95 31.53
C ASP A 8 -4.61 7.83 31.80
N PRO A 9 -3.91 6.91 31.13
CA PRO A 9 -2.47 6.72 31.34
C PRO A 9 -1.73 8.04 31.08
N PRO A 10 -0.65 8.34 31.82
CA PRO A 10 0.12 9.55 31.62
C PRO A 10 0.55 9.64 30.16
N ALA A 11 0.25 10.76 29.51
CA ALA A 11 0.67 11.03 28.14
C ALA A 11 2.19 10.94 28.07
N GLN A 12 2.71 9.87 27.46
CA GLN A 12 4.14 9.74 27.24
C GLN A 12 4.59 10.87 26.31
N PRO A 13 5.56 11.70 26.72
CA PRO A 13 6.15 12.66 25.80
C PRO A 13 6.84 11.88 24.67
N SER A 14 6.44 12.16 23.42
CA SER A 14 7.12 11.62 22.25
C SER A 14 8.46 12.33 22.09
N LEU A 15 9.55 11.60 22.31
CA LEU A 15 10.87 12.06 21.90
C LEU A 15 10.96 11.86 20.39
N SER A 16 11.19 12.95 19.64
CA SER A 16 11.47 12.94 18.21
C SER A 16 12.87 12.39 17.95
N LEU A 17 13.09 11.12 18.27
CA LEU A 17 14.31 10.41 17.91
C LEU A 17 14.01 9.62 16.65
N ASP A 18 14.69 9.99 15.56
CA ASP A 18 14.73 9.14 14.37
C ASP A 18 15.29 7.76 14.76
N ALA A 19 14.76 6.70 14.16
CA ALA A 19 15.33 5.38 14.34
C ALA A 19 16.79 5.40 13.86
N PRO A 20 17.73 4.77 14.58
CA PRO A 20 19.12 4.69 14.15
C PRO A 20 19.18 4.05 12.75
N PRO A 21 20.18 4.36 11.90
CA PRO A 21 20.31 3.71 10.59
C PRO A 21 20.32 2.19 10.69
N LEU A 22 19.82 1.50 9.66
CA LEU A 22 19.84 0.04 9.66
C LEU A 22 21.29 -0.49 9.68
N PRO A 23 21.58 -1.57 10.43
CA PRO A 23 22.87 -2.26 10.33
C PRO A 23 23.12 -2.72 8.88
N PRO A 24 24.38 -2.71 8.41
CA PRO A 24 24.74 -3.22 7.09
C PRO A 24 24.20 -4.64 6.87
N GLY A 25 23.56 -4.87 5.71
CA GLY A 25 22.97 -6.16 5.36
C GLY A 25 21.55 -6.40 5.87
N THR A 26 20.94 -5.45 6.58
CA THR A 26 19.51 -5.52 6.90
C THR A 26 18.69 -5.15 5.67
N PRO A 27 17.70 -5.95 5.25
CA PRO A 27 16.88 -5.63 4.09
C PRO A 27 16.07 -4.36 4.31
N LEU A 28 16.04 -3.48 3.31
CA LEU A 28 15.19 -2.29 3.31
C LEU A 28 13.71 -2.68 3.19
N LEU A 29 12.85 -1.89 3.82
CA LEU A 29 11.41 -2.13 3.81
C LEU A 29 10.76 -1.37 2.65
N PRO A 30 9.86 -2.00 1.87
CA PRO A 30 9.14 -1.29 0.84
C PRO A 30 8.31 -0.13 1.43
N ALA A 31 8.32 1.04 0.81
CA ALA A 31 7.50 2.19 1.25
C ALA A 31 6.00 1.85 1.31
N ARG A 32 5.54 0.91 0.48
CA ARG A 32 4.19 0.34 0.57
C ARG A 32 3.93 -0.27 1.95
N MET A 33 4.89 -0.94 2.59
CA MET A 33 4.66 -1.53 3.91
C MET A 33 4.45 -0.48 5.00
N VAL A 34 4.89 0.78 4.79
CA VAL A 34 4.57 1.88 5.69
C VAL A 34 3.07 2.22 5.65
N ASN A 35 2.44 2.14 4.47
CA ASN A 35 0.99 2.21 4.32
C ASN A 35 0.31 1.15 5.19
N GLU A 36 0.70 -0.11 4.99
CA GLU A 36 0.11 -1.26 5.69
C GLU A 36 0.31 -1.16 7.20
N TYR A 37 1.47 -0.64 7.65
CA TYR A 37 1.74 -0.42 9.08
C TYR A 37 0.81 0.62 9.69
N VAL A 38 0.61 1.77 9.02
CA VAL A 38 -0.33 2.81 9.46
C VAL A 38 -1.77 2.31 9.41
N TYR A 39 -2.09 1.42 8.46
CA TYR A 39 -3.39 0.75 8.43
C TYR A 39 -3.57 -0.16 9.66
N CYS A 40 -2.64 -1.10 9.87
CA CYS A 40 -2.59 -2.04 10.98
C CYS A 40 -1.17 -2.63 11.13
N PRO A 41 -0.47 -2.44 12.26
CA PRO A 41 0.87 -3.01 12.47
C PRO A 41 0.92 -4.53 12.33
N ARG A 42 -0.16 -5.23 12.72
CA ARG A 42 -0.27 -6.67 12.55
C ARG A 42 -0.40 -7.07 11.08
N LEU A 43 -1.13 -6.30 10.26
CA LEU A 43 -1.22 -6.55 8.82
C LEU A 43 0.16 -6.48 8.18
N ALA A 44 0.91 -5.40 8.46
CA ALA A 44 2.27 -5.26 7.95
C ALA A 44 3.21 -6.39 8.37
N TYR A 45 3.08 -6.88 9.61
CA TYR A 45 3.84 -8.04 10.09
C TYR A 45 3.47 -9.33 9.32
N LEU A 46 2.19 -9.61 9.14
CA LEU A 46 1.73 -10.79 8.41
C LEU A 46 2.24 -10.78 6.96
N GLU A 47 2.09 -9.64 6.26
CA GLU A 47 2.51 -9.52 4.86
C GLU A 47 4.03 -9.55 4.68
N TRP A 48 4.76 -8.79 5.48
CA TRP A 48 6.21 -8.64 5.29
C TRP A 48 7.04 -9.71 5.99
N VAL A 49 6.76 -9.96 7.28
CA VAL A 49 7.60 -10.85 8.10
C VAL A 49 7.22 -12.31 7.88
N GLN A 50 5.92 -12.61 7.77
CA GLN A 50 5.44 -13.98 7.56
C GLN A 50 5.20 -14.32 6.09
N GLY A 51 5.23 -13.33 5.20
CA GLY A 51 5.03 -13.55 3.76
C GLY A 51 3.61 -13.99 3.42
N GLU A 52 2.63 -13.65 4.27
CA GLU A 52 1.23 -14.01 4.06
C GLU A 52 0.57 -13.03 3.09
N TRP A 53 0.09 -13.54 1.96
CA TRP A 53 -0.61 -12.75 0.95
C TRP A 53 -1.94 -13.42 0.61
N ALA A 54 -3.04 -12.69 0.79
CA ALA A 54 -4.34 -13.08 0.27
C ALA A 54 -4.72 -12.15 -0.88
N ASP A 55 -4.93 -12.71 -2.06
CA ASP A 55 -5.46 -11.97 -3.20
C ASP A 55 -6.90 -11.54 -2.89
N SER A 56 -7.11 -10.25 -2.61
CA SER A 56 -8.45 -9.65 -2.70
C SER A 56 -8.74 -9.24 -4.15
N ALA A 57 -10.03 -9.14 -4.52
CA ALA A 57 -10.46 -8.65 -5.83
C ALA A 57 -9.83 -7.30 -6.20
N ASP A 58 -9.54 -6.45 -5.20
CA ASP A 58 -8.91 -5.15 -5.40
C ASP A 58 -7.41 -5.24 -5.74
N THR A 59 -6.70 -6.22 -5.19
CA THR A 59 -5.26 -6.49 -5.43
C THR A 59 -5.00 -7.10 -6.81
N VAL A 60 -5.88 -7.99 -7.29
CA VAL A 60 -5.76 -8.63 -8.61
C VAL A 60 -5.99 -7.62 -9.75
N GLU A 61 -6.95 -6.72 -9.59
CA GLU A 61 -7.17 -5.65 -10.57
C GLU A 61 -6.13 -4.52 -10.51
N GLY A 62 -5.57 -4.23 -9.32
CA GLY A 62 -4.48 -3.26 -9.16
C GLY A 62 -3.27 -3.56 -10.05
N ARG A 63 -2.87 -4.84 -10.16
CA ARG A 63 -1.76 -5.29 -11.04
C ARG A 63 -1.94 -4.94 -12.52
N HIS A 64 -3.18 -4.79 -13.00
CA HIS A 64 -3.44 -4.42 -14.40
C HIS A 64 -3.29 -2.91 -14.66
N VAL A 65 -3.56 -2.07 -13.66
CA VAL A 65 -3.44 -0.60 -13.78
C VAL A 65 -1.97 -0.18 -13.79
N HIS A 66 -1.13 -0.72 -12.89
CA HIS A 66 0.31 -0.44 -12.87
C HIS A 66 1.01 -0.83 -14.18
N ARG A 67 0.60 -1.94 -14.81
CA ARG A 67 1.15 -2.39 -16.10
C ARG A 67 1.02 -1.37 -17.24
N ARG A 68 0.05 -0.45 -17.17
CA ARG A 68 -0.09 0.65 -18.15
C ARG A 68 0.86 1.82 -17.85
N VAL A 69 1.21 2.03 -16.59
CA VAL A 69 2.10 3.10 -16.14
C VAL A 69 3.58 2.76 -16.40
N ASP A 70 3.94 1.47 -16.43
CA ASP A 70 5.31 0.98 -16.67
C ASP A 70 5.89 1.24 -18.09
N LYS A 71 5.19 1.99 -18.97
CA LYS A 71 5.58 2.13 -20.40
C LYS A 71 6.47 3.34 -20.76
N GLY A 72 6.99 4.10 -19.81
CA GLY A 72 7.91 5.22 -20.08
C GLY A 72 9.26 5.06 -19.40
N ARG A 73 10.35 4.88 -20.17
CA ARG A 73 11.71 4.95 -19.62
C ARG A 73 12.25 6.37 -19.81
N GLY A 74 12.50 7.05 -18.69
CA GLY A 74 13.32 8.26 -18.61
C GLY A 74 14.25 8.13 -17.42
N ASN A 75 15.45 8.71 -17.49
CA ASN A 75 16.29 8.85 -16.31
C ASN A 75 15.90 10.16 -15.61
N PRO A 76 15.89 10.20 -14.27
CA PRO A 76 15.69 11.46 -13.58
C PRO A 76 16.84 12.43 -13.90
N PRO A 77 16.58 13.76 -13.93
CA PRO A 77 17.63 14.74 -14.16
C PRO A 77 18.66 14.69 -13.04
N ASP A 78 19.93 14.99 -13.32
CA ASP A 78 20.95 15.08 -12.28
C ASP A 78 20.61 16.25 -11.33
N ALA A 79 20.31 15.93 -10.07
CA ALA A 79 19.93 16.89 -9.05
C ALA A 79 21.04 17.93 -8.79
N ALA A 80 22.32 17.57 -9.01
CA ALA A 80 23.47 18.45 -8.84
C ALA A 80 23.73 19.35 -10.07
N ALA A 81 23.21 18.98 -11.25
CA ALA A 81 23.39 19.72 -12.50
C ALA A 81 22.17 20.58 -12.89
N ALA A 82 21.08 20.51 -12.13
CA ALA A 82 19.91 21.35 -12.36
C ALA A 82 20.28 22.84 -12.15
N PRO A 83 20.18 23.68 -13.18
CA PRO A 83 20.59 25.09 -13.09
C PRO A 83 19.76 25.79 -12.01
N ALA A 84 20.46 26.48 -11.10
CA ALA A 84 19.85 27.25 -10.02
C ALA A 84 19.35 28.64 -10.51
N ASP A 85 19.88 29.10 -11.64
CA ASP A 85 19.64 30.41 -12.22
C ASP A 85 19.73 30.31 -13.75
N ASP A 86 18.62 30.03 -14.43
CA ASP A 86 18.46 30.37 -15.86
C ASP A 86 17.02 30.89 -16.07
N ASP A 87 16.87 31.98 -16.83
CA ASP A 87 15.61 32.67 -17.14
C ASP A 87 14.64 31.83 -18.02
N GLU A 88 14.98 30.58 -18.35
CA GLU A 88 14.10 29.63 -19.01
C GLU A 88 13.41 28.70 -18.00
N ALA A 89 12.07 28.62 -18.07
CA ALA A 89 11.29 27.71 -17.25
C ALA A 89 11.84 26.27 -17.40
N PRO A 90 12.19 25.58 -16.29
CA PRO A 90 12.79 24.26 -16.38
C PRO A 90 11.89 23.30 -17.15
N GLU A 91 12.46 22.48 -18.04
CA GLU A 91 11.71 21.47 -18.77
C GLU A 91 11.07 20.47 -17.79
N LYS A 92 9.78 20.16 -17.99
CA LYS A 92 9.07 19.16 -17.19
C LYS A 92 9.41 17.77 -17.67
N ILE A 93 10.12 17.01 -16.85
CA ILE A 93 10.54 15.63 -17.14
C ILE A 93 9.66 14.68 -16.34
N SER A 94 9.03 13.72 -17.01
CA SER A 94 8.24 12.66 -16.36
C SER A 94 8.99 11.34 -16.40
N VAL A 95 9.25 10.75 -15.24
CA VAL A 95 9.94 9.46 -15.11
C VAL A 95 8.98 8.44 -14.51
N HIS A 96 8.82 7.29 -15.18
CA HIS A 96 8.04 6.18 -14.64
C HIS A 96 8.93 5.11 -14.04
N SER A 97 8.41 4.35 -13.07
CA SER A 97 9.13 3.21 -12.46
C SER A 97 10.50 3.61 -11.86
N LEU A 98 10.58 4.76 -11.19
CA LEU A 98 11.80 5.21 -10.52
C LEU A 98 12.01 4.44 -9.20
N GLU A 99 13.13 3.75 -9.07
CA GLU A 99 13.51 3.05 -7.83
C GLU A 99 14.47 3.89 -7.00
N LEU A 100 14.13 4.11 -5.73
CA LEU A 100 14.91 4.89 -4.77
C LEU A 100 15.03 4.13 -3.44
N SER A 101 16.13 4.31 -2.73
CA SER A 101 16.39 3.68 -1.43
C SER A 101 17.16 4.59 -0.49
N SER A 102 16.87 4.53 0.81
CA SER A 102 17.65 5.22 1.84
C SER A 102 17.87 4.29 3.05
N ASP A 103 19.13 4.08 3.40
CA ASP A 103 19.53 3.30 4.59
C ASP A 103 19.18 4.03 5.89
N ALA A 104 19.18 5.37 5.87
CA ALA A 104 18.81 6.20 7.00
C ALA A 104 17.32 6.05 7.33
N LEU A 105 16.47 6.14 6.31
CA LEU A 105 15.03 5.86 6.45
C LEU A 105 14.77 4.36 6.66
N GLY A 106 15.64 3.49 6.12
CA GLY A 106 15.46 2.05 6.08
C GLY A 106 14.39 1.62 5.07
N LEU A 107 14.21 2.40 4.00
CA LEU A 107 13.14 2.24 3.02
C LEU A 107 13.66 2.07 1.60
N VAL A 108 12.92 1.32 0.80
CA VAL A 108 13.03 1.24 -0.66
C VAL A 108 11.67 1.51 -1.29
N ALA A 109 11.61 2.23 -2.40
CA ALA A 109 10.37 2.47 -3.12
C ALA A 109 10.58 2.40 -4.62
N LYS A 110 9.59 1.82 -5.31
CA LYS A 110 9.40 1.99 -6.74
C LYS A 110 8.25 2.97 -6.95
N LEU A 111 8.54 4.16 -7.44
CA LEU A 111 7.56 5.21 -7.73
C LEU A 111 6.93 4.92 -9.09
N ASP A 112 5.59 4.99 -9.15
CA ASP A 112 4.83 4.81 -10.40
C ASP A 112 5.21 5.88 -11.44
N LEU A 113 5.21 7.12 -11.00
CA LEU A 113 5.56 8.31 -11.75
C LEU A 113 6.19 9.34 -10.81
N ALA A 114 7.24 10.00 -11.25
CA ALA A 114 7.78 11.20 -10.65
C ALA A 114 7.90 12.29 -11.72
N GLU A 115 7.32 13.46 -11.45
CA GLU A 115 7.39 14.64 -12.31
C GLU A 115 8.49 15.55 -11.76
N PHE A 116 9.45 15.95 -12.61
CA PHE A 116 10.59 16.79 -12.26
C PHE A 116 10.55 18.11 -13.01
N GLU A 117 10.90 19.20 -12.32
CA GLU A 117 11.09 20.54 -12.87
C GLU A 117 12.33 21.14 -12.19
N GLY A 118 13.49 21.00 -12.84
CA GLY A 118 14.79 21.27 -12.22
C GLY A 118 15.04 20.36 -11.01
N ARG A 119 15.32 20.95 -9.84
CA ARG A 119 15.48 20.21 -8.57
C ARG A 119 14.16 19.80 -7.95
N ARG A 120 13.04 20.40 -8.35
CA ARG A 120 11.73 20.09 -7.77
C ARG A 120 11.22 18.76 -8.30
N ALA A 121 10.83 17.87 -7.39
CA ALA A 121 10.28 16.56 -7.73
C ALA A 121 8.90 16.37 -7.08
N VAL A 122 7.95 15.83 -7.84
CA VAL A 122 6.59 15.53 -7.37
C VAL A 122 6.32 14.05 -7.62
N PRO A 123 6.31 13.20 -6.57
CA PRO A 123 5.90 11.81 -6.73
C PRO A 123 4.39 11.75 -7.01
N VAL A 124 4.01 10.88 -7.93
CA VAL A 124 2.61 10.61 -8.29
C VAL A 124 2.31 9.13 -8.06
N ASP A 125 1.44 8.85 -7.09
CA ASP A 125 1.01 7.50 -6.73
C ASP A 125 -0.41 7.24 -7.24
N THR A 126 -0.57 6.18 -8.05
CA THR A 126 -1.85 5.90 -8.72
C THR A 126 -2.70 4.94 -7.90
N LYS A 127 -3.88 5.39 -7.48
CA LYS A 127 -4.88 4.57 -6.77
C LYS A 127 -5.99 4.13 -7.73
N ARG A 128 -6.35 2.85 -7.68
CA ARG A 128 -7.45 2.29 -8.51
C ARG A 128 -8.82 2.84 -8.12
N GLY A 129 -9.07 3.02 -6.82
CA GLY A 129 -10.37 3.39 -6.27
C GLY A 129 -10.84 4.79 -6.65
N LYS A 130 -12.09 5.11 -6.29
CA LYS A 130 -12.57 6.50 -6.29
C LYS A 130 -11.96 7.23 -5.12
N ARG A 131 -11.76 8.54 -5.29
CA ARG A 131 -11.35 9.43 -4.20
C ARG A 131 -12.30 9.25 -2.99
N PRO A 132 -11.77 9.04 -1.78
CA PRO A 132 -12.59 9.01 -0.58
C PRO A 132 -13.11 10.41 -0.22
N HIS A 133 -14.37 10.48 0.24
CA HIS A 133 -14.99 11.71 0.73
C HIS A 133 -14.58 12.00 2.18
N VAL A 134 -13.27 12.18 2.41
CA VAL A 134 -12.69 12.56 3.71
C VAL A 134 -12.10 13.96 3.64
N ALA A 135 -11.97 14.64 4.79
CA ALA A 135 -11.55 16.04 4.85
C ALA A 135 -10.23 16.33 4.12
N ARG A 136 -9.24 15.43 4.24
CA ARG A 136 -7.92 15.54 3.60
C ARG A 136 -7.86 14.90 2.20
N GLY A 137 -8.99 14.45 1.65
CA GLY A 137 -9.11 13.87 0.30
C GLY A 137 -8.48 12.49 0.07
N ALA A 138 -7.77 11.96 1.07
CA ALA A 138 -7.15 10.65 1.10
C ALA A 138 -7.02 10.16 2.55
N TYR A 139 -6.87 8.85 2.74
CA TYR A 139 -6.63 8.29 4.08
C TYR A 139 -5.15 8.43 4.47
N ASP A 140 -4.88 8.52 5.77
CA ASP A 140 -3.51 8.69 6.27
C ASP A 140 -2.51 7.62 5.79
N PRO A 141 -2.86 6.33 5.65
CA PRO A 141 -1.93 5.35 5.09
C PRO A 141 -1.43 5.70 3.68
N GLU A 142 -2.30 6.23 2.81
CA GLU A 142 -1.94 6.66 1.45
C GLU A 142 -1.09 7.93 1.47
N ARG A 143 -1.41 8.87 2.36
CA ARG A 143 -0.67 10.12 2.54
C ARG A 143 0.75 9.85 3.05
N VAL A 144 0.89 8.95 4.03
CA VAL A 144 2.18 8.55 4.61
C VAL A 144 3.02 7.80 3.58
N GLN A 145 2.44 6.90 2.79
CA GLN A 145 3.16 6.21 1.71
C GLN A 145 3.73 7.21 0.69
N LEU A 146 2.91 8.16 0.25
CA LEU A 146 3.31 9.19 -0.71
C LEU A 146 4.37 10.13 -0.12
N CYS A 147 4.23 10.50 1.15
CA CYS A 147 5.26 11.27 1.86
C CYS A 147 6.58 10.50 1.97
N ALA A 148 6.54 9.18 2.20
CA ALA A 148 7.75 8.36 2.24
C ALA A 148 8.49 8.37 0.88
N GLN A 149 7.77 8.36 -0.24
CA GLN A 149 8.36 8.54 -1.57
C GLN A 149 8.98 9.94 -1.73
N GLY A 150 8.32 10.99 -1.21
CA GLY A 150 8.87 12.35 -1.16
C GLY A 150 10.17 12.44 -0.36
N LEU A 151 10.21 11.87 0.83
CA LEU A 151 11.42 11.81 1.66
C LEU A 151 12.56 11.06 0.96
N LEU A 152 12.26 9.99 0.22
CA LEU A 152 13.27 9.29 -0.60
C LEU A 152 13.81 10.17 -1.73
N LEU A 153 12.98 10.97 -2.39
CA LEU A 153 13.44 11.94 -3.39
C LEU A 153 14.38 12.99 -2.77
N GLU A 154 14.06 13.46 -1.57
CA GLU A 154 14.91 14.43 -0.85
C GLU A 154 16.28 13.86 -0.46
N GLU A 155 16.33 12.61 -0.01
CA GLU A 155 17.60 11.92 0.27
C GLU A 155 18.50 11.77 -0.97
N HIS A 156 17.91 11.87 -2.17
CA HIS A 156 18.62 11.87 -3.46
C HIS A 156 18.86 13.28 -4.03
N GLY A 157 18.63 14.34 -3.24
CA GLY A 157 18.99 15.71 -3.56
C GLY A 157 17.89 16.55 -4.23
N TYR A 158 16.69 16.01 -4.42
CA TYR A 158 15.55 16.74 -4.98
C TYR A 158 14.74 17.49 -3.91
N ASP A 159 14.02 18.53 -4.31
CA ASP A 159 13.07 19.23 -3.46
C ASP A 159 11.66 18.66 -3.68
N ALA A 160 11.15 17.88 -2.72
CA ALA A 160 9.82 17.27 -2.81
C ALA A 160 8.90 17.79 -1.70
N PRO A 161 8.36 19.02 -1.77
CA PRO A 161 7.47 19.56 -0.73
C PRO A 161 6.05 18.97 -0.76
N GLU A 162 5.67 18.30 -1.85
CA GLU A 162 4.33 17.76 -2.05
C GLU A 162 4.34 16.60 -3.06
N GLY A 163 3.29 15.79 -3.02
CA GLY A 163 3.04 14.72 -3.98
C GLY A 163 1.59 14.74 -4.47
N ILE A 164 1.29 13.85 -5.42
CA ILE A 164 -0.05 13.72 -6.00
C ILE A 164 -0.56 12.29 -5.85
N LEU A 165 -1.75 12.14 -5.29
CA LEU A 165 -2.55 10.92 -5.39
C LEU A 165 -3.45 11.02 -6.61
N TYR A 166 -3.31 10.10 -7.56
CA TYR A 166 -4.16 10.03 -8.75
C TYR A 166 -5.17 8.89 -8.63
N PHE A 167 -6.46 9.21 -8.52
CA PHE A 167 -7.54 8.22 -8.42
C PHE A 167 -8.06 7.85 -9.80
N ALA A 168 -7.66 6.70 -10.34
CA ALA A 168 -7.94 6.29 -11.71
C ALA A 168 -9.45 6.15 -12.02
N ALA A 169 -10.26 5.69 -11.05
CA ALA A 169 -11.70 5.52 -11.24
C ALA A 169 -12.47 6.85 -11.34
N SER A 170 -12.01 7.91 -10.67
CA SER A 170 -12.62 9.25 -10.76
C SER A 170 -11.81 10.24 -11.62
N ARG A 171 -10.60 9.86 -12.05
CA ARG A 171 -9.62 10.71 -12.76
C ARG A 171 -9.27 11.99 -12.01
N GLU A 172 -9.34 11.95 -10.68
CA GLU A 172 -9.03 13.10 -9.82
C GLU A 172 -7.57 13.06 -9.37
N ARG A 173 -6.92 14.24 -9.31
CA ARG A 173 -5.60 14.44 -8.72
C ARG A 173 -5.77 15.15 -7.37
N ILE A 174 -5.26 14.55 -6.31
CA ILE A 174 -5.26 15.13 -4.96
C ILE A 174 -3.85 15.47 -4.57
N LYS A 175 -3.61 16.77 -4.37
CA LYS A 175 -2.33 17.28 -3.89
C LYS A 175 -2.19 16.99 -2.40
N VAL A 176 -1.10 16.37 -2.01
CA VAL A 176 -0.74 16.10 -0.62
C VAL A 176 0.51 16.91 -0.30
N VAL A 177 0.36 17.95 0.52
CA VAL A 177 1.49 18.72 1.03
C VAL A 177 2.19 17.91 2.12
N PHE A 178 3.52 17.83 2.05
CA PHE A 178 4.33 17.16 3.06
C PHE A 178 4.73 18.18 4.12
N ASP A 179 3.76 18.54 4.96
CA ASP A 179 3.99 19.37 6.14
C ASP A 179 4.80 18.61 7.22
N ASP A 180 5.28 19.34 8.23
CA ASP A 180 6.10 18.76 9.30
C ASP A 180 5.36 17.66 10.08
N GLU A 181 4.03 17.79 10.25
CA GLU A 181 3.17 16.78 10.89
C GLU A 181 3.21 15.46 10.10
N LEU A 182 2.97 15.51 8.79
CA LEU A 182 2.97 14.33 7.93
C LEU A 182 4.37 13.73 7.80
N ARG A 183 5.42 14.56 7.72
CA ARG A 183 6.81 14.11 7.70
C ARG A 183 7.18 13.37 8.98
N ALA A 184 6.84 13.93 10.14
CA ALA A 184 7.07 13.30 11.43
C ALA A 184 6.31 11.98 11.56
N ALA A 185 5.01 11.96 11.19
CA ALA A 185 4.20 10.75 11.20
C ALA A 185 4.77 9.66 10.26
N THR A 186 5.29 10.06 9.09
CA THR A 186 5.90 9.14 8.13
C THR A 186 7.20 8.53 8.66
N ARG A 187 8.09 9.36 9.24
CA ARG A 187 9.33 8.88 9.87
C ARG A 187 9.04 7.95 11.04
N GLN A 188 8.07 8.29 11.88
CA GLN A 188 7.63 7.44 13.00
C GLN A 188 7.03 6.12 12.52
N ALA A 189 6.22 6.13 11.46
CA ALA A 189 5.66 4.93 10.88
C ALA A 189 6.75 4.01 10.29
N ALA A 190 7.74 4.58 9.58
CA ALA A 190 8.88 3.83 9.06
C ALA A 190 9.72 3.22 10.20
N ALA A 191 10.02 4.00 11.25
CA ALA A 191 10.71 3.53 12.44
C ALA A 191 9.95 2.40 13.16
N GLY A 192 8.65 2.58 13.39
CA GLY A 192 7.79 1.59 14.03
C GLY A 192 7.68 0.30 13.24
N LEU A 193 7.53 0.40 11.92
CA LEU A 193 7.54 -0.76 11.02
C LEU A 193 8.87 -1.51 11.10
N ARG A 194 10.00 -0.82 11.13
CA ARG A 194 11.34 -1.44 11.29
C ARG A 194 11.47 -2.18 12.61
N LEU A 195 10.97 -1.60 13.70
CA LEU A 195 10.96 -2.26 15.01
C LEU A 195 10.09 -3.51 15.01
N VAL A 196 8.91 -3.45 14.40
CA VAL A 196 8.01 -4.61 14.28
C VAL A 196 8.64 -5.72 13.41
N ALA A 197 9.26 -5.35 12.29
CA ALA A 197 9.91 -6.31 11.41
C ALA A 197 11.14 -6.98 12.05
N GLY A 198 11.94 -6.23 12.81
CA GLY A 198 13.14 -6.75 13.49
C GLY A 198 12.90 -7.37 14.85
N GLY A 199 11.79 -7.05 15.53
CA GLY A 199 11.54 -7.44 16.92
C GLY A 199 11.11 -8.90 17.12
N GLY A 200 10.73 -9.60 16.05
CA GLY A 200 10.32 -11.02 16.10
C GLY A 200 9.02 -11.31 16.87
N GLN A 201 8.33 -10.26 17.35
CA GLN A 201 7.04 -10.37 18.03
C GLN A 201 5.92 -9.84 17.15
N ILE A 202 4.94 -10.69 16.87
CA ILE A 202 3.75 -10.29 16.11
C ILE A 202 2.92 -9.28 16.91
N PRO A 203 2.57 -8.11 16.34
CA PRO A 203 1.68 -7.16 17.01
C PRO A 203 0.30 -7.77 17.28
N PRO A 204 -0.38 -7.39 18.38
CA PRO A 204 -1.74 -7.86 18.65
C PRO A 204 -2.71 -7.36 17.55
N PRO A 205 -3.81 -8.09 17.29
CA PRO A 205 -4.85 -7.59 16.41
C PRO A 205 -5.45 -6.29 16.96
N LEU A 206 -5.96 -5.43 16.08
CA LEU A 206 -6.71 -4.24 16.52
C LEU A 206 -7.96 -4.67 17.29
N GLU A 207 -8.31 -3.92 18.31
CA GLU A 207 -9.51 -4.17 19.13
C GLU A 207 -10.71 -3.43 18.51
N ASN A 208 -11.79 -4.17 18.22
CA ASN A 208 -13.06 -3.64 17.71
C ASN A 208 -12.94 -2.64 16.54
N SER A 209 -11.90 -2.79 15.71
CA SER A 209 -11.64 -1.85 14.63
C SER A 209 -12.55 -2.10 13.42
N PRO A 210 -13.17 -1.04 12.83
CA PRO A 210 -13.93 -1.17 11.58
C PRO A 210 -13.03 -1.43 10.36
N LYS A 211 -11.70 -1.49 10.54
CA LYS A 211 -10.73 -1.93 9.54
C LYS A 211 -10.72 -3.45 9.39
N CYS A 212 -10.80 -4.19 10.51
CA CYS A 212 -10.63 -5.65 10.53
C CYS A 212 -11.56 -6.41 9.57
N PRO A 213 -12.88 -6.12 9.48
CA PRO A 213 -13.77 -6.84 8.57
C PRO A 213 -13.48 -6.61 7.08
N ARG A 214 -12.72 -5.56 6.73
CA ARG A 214 -12.34 -5.22 5.35
C ARG A 214 -10.88 -5.58 5.03
N CYS A 215 -10.16 -6.14 5.99
CA CYS A 215 -8.77 -6.53 5.81
C CYS A 215 -8.70 -7.83 4.99
N SER A 216 -7.84 -7.85 3.97
CA SER A 216 -7.58 -9.03 3.13
C SER A 216 -7.14 -10.25 3.95
N LEU A 217 -6.37 -10.02 5.03
CA LEU A 217 -5.86 -11.07 5.89
C LEU A 217 -6.76 -11.32 7.13
N ALA A 218 -8.00 -10.84 7.17
CA ALA A 218 -8.88 -11.05 8.32
C ALA A 218 -9.06 -12.54 8.66
N ALA A 219 -9.18 -13.40 7.65
CA ALA A 219 -9.33 -14.85 7.80
C ALA A 219 -8.05 -15.58 8.24
N ILE A 220 -6.89 -14.93 8.14
CA ILE A 220 -5.60 -15.44 8.64
C ILE A 220 -5.34 -14.87 10.05
N CYS A 221 -5.59 -13.57 10.20
CA CYS A 221 -5.39 -12.82 11.43
C CYS A 221 -6.30 -13.29 12.57
N LEU A 222 -7.56 -13.65 12.24
CA LEU A 222 -8.59 -14.12 13.17
C LEU A 222 -8.69 -13.24 14.43
N PRO A 223 -8.99 -11.93 14.27
CA PRO A 223 -8.83 -10.96 15.36
C PRO A 223 -9.70 -11.31 16.57
N ASP A 224 -10.94 -11.73 16.36
CA ASP A 224 -11.87 -12.05 17.44
C ASP A 224 -11.42 -13.32 18.20
N GLU A 225 -10.98 -14.35 17.47
CA GLU A 225 -10.50 -15.60 18.03
C GLU A 225 -9.19 -15.40 18.80
N VAL A 226 -8.26 -14.63 18.24
CA VAL A 226 -6.99 -14.29 18.91
C VAL A 226 -7.26 -13.51 20.19
N HIS A 227 -8.18 -12.54 20.17
CA HIS A 227 -8.56 -11.79 21.38
C HIS A 227 -9.27 -12.68 22.41
N TYR A 228 -10.16 -13.57 21.96
CA TYR A 228 -10.82 -14.54 22.83
C TYR A 228 -9.82 -15.48 23.49
N LEU A 229 -8.87 -16.05 22.74
CA LEU A 229 -7.82 -16.92 23.28
C LEU A 229 -6.91 -16.22 24.29
N ARG A 230 -6.70 -14.91 24.15
CA ARG A 230 -5.86 -14.12 25.07
C ARG A 230 -6.57 -13.69 26.35
N THR A 231 -7.87 -13.39 26.27
CA THR A 231 -8.60 -12.72 27.36
C THR A 231 -9.75 -13.54 27.94
N ALA A 232 -10.25 -14.54 27.20
CA ALA A 232 -11.46 -15.30 27.48
C ALA A 232 -12.72 -14.44 27.74
N ALA A 233 -12.72 -13.16 27.32
CA ALA A 233 -13.74 -12.19 27.72
C ALA A 233 -14.97 -12.21 26.81
N THR A 234 -14.78 -12.23 25.50
CA THR A 234 -15.87 -12.11 24.52
C THR A 234 -15.81 -13.27 23.53
N PRO A 235 -16.87 -14.07 23.39
CA PRO A 235 -16.88 -15.16 22.41
C PRO A 235 -16.74 -14.59 20.99
N PRO A 236 -15.98 -15.26 20.11
CA PRO A 236 -15.72 -14.77 18.76
C PRO A 236 -17.02 -14.70 17.95
N ARG A 237 -17.16 -13.65 17.14
CA ARG A 237 -18.28 -13.57 16.19
C ARG A 237 -18.06 -14.64 15.12
N PRO A 238 -19.11 -15.40 14.70
CA PRO A 238 -18.96 -16.36 13.63
C PRO A 238 -18.47 -15.68 12.34
N LEU A 239 -17.39 -16.18 11.76
CA LEU A 239 -16.98 -15.79 10.41
C LEU A 239 -17.99 -16.40 9.43
N ALA A 240 -18.71 -15.54 8.71
CA ALA A 240 -19.56 -15.96 7.61
C ALA A 240 -18.65 -16.40 6.46
N VAL A 241 -18.33 -17.70 6.40
CA VAL A 241 -17.61 -18.27 5.27
C VAL A 241 -18.57 -18.29 4.08
N GLY A 242 -18.29 -17.48 3.06
CA GLY A 242 -19.02 -17.53 1.80
C GLY A 242 -18.89 -18.93 1.22
N GLN A 243 -20.00 -19.61 0.98
CA GLN A 243 -19.96 -20.84 0.20
C GLN A 243 -19.55 -20.45 -1.22
N ALA A 244 -18.48 -21.07 -1.73
CA ALA A 244 -18.12 -21.00 -3.14
C ALA A 244 -18.75 -22.23 -3.82
N PRO A 245 -19.98 -22.15 -4.37
CA PRO A 245 -20.61 -23.29 -5.03
C PRO A 245 -19.97 -23.64 -6.38
N ALA A 246 -18.96 -22.88 -6.81
CA ALA A 246 -18.27 -23.07 -8.07
C ALA A 246 -17.66 -24.48 -8.17
N LEU A 247 -17.92 -25.15 -9.29
CA LEU A 247 -17.43 -26.49 -9.59
C LEU A 247 -16.29 -26.43 -10.62
N PRO A 248 -15.20 -27.19 -10.44
CA PRO A 248 -14.09 -27.14 -11.38
C PRO A 248 -14.54 -27.46 -12.81
N MET A 249 -14.19 -26.58 -13.75
CA MET A 249 -14.41 -26.79 -15.18
C MET A 249 -13.20 -27.48 -15.83
N TYR A 250 -13.41 -28.65 -16.41
CA TYR A 250 -12.38 -29.39 -17.16
C TYR A 250 -12.58 -29.26 -18.67
N VAL A 251 -11.54 -28.81 -19.39
CA VAL A 251 -11.53 -28.74 -20.86
C VAL A 251 -10.55 -29.77 -21.39
N GLN A 252 -11.06 -30.85 -22.01
CA GLN A 252 -10.26 -32.00 -22.45
C GLN A 252 -10.16 -32.15 -23.97
N ALA A 253 -10.44 -31.08 -24.73
CA ALA A 253 -10.37 -31.12 -26.20
C ALA A 253 -9.03 -30.57 -26.72
N ARG A 254 -8.43 -31.28 -27.68
CA ARG A 254 -7.22 -30.82 -28.40
C ARG A 254 -7.58 -29.59 -29.22
N GLY A 255 -6.77 -28.52 -29.11
CA GLY A 255 -7.03 -27.26 -29.83
C GLY A 255 -8.09 -26.39 -29.17
N ALA A 256 -8.57 -26.73 -27.97
CA ALA A 256 -9.51 -25.90 -27.24
C ALA A 256 -8.88 -24.58 -26.78
N LYS A 257 -9.64 -23.49 -26.90
CA LYS A 257 -9.34 -22.16 -26.38
C LYS A 257 -10.40 -21.80 -25.35
N VAL A 258 -9.98 -21.20 -24.23
CA VAL A 258 -10.90 -20.66 -23.22
C VAL A 258 -10.74 -19.14 -23.20
N ALA A 259 -11.85 -18.41 -23.33
CA ALA A 259 -11.89 -16.96 -23.33
C ALA A 259 -12.87 -16.47 -22.26
N LYS A 260 -12.54 -15.38 -21.57
CA LYS A 260 -13.47 -14.70 -20.65
C LYS A 260 -14.20 -13.59 -21.42
N LYS A 261 -15.53 -13.62 -21.40
CA LYS A 261 -16.39 -12.58 -21.97
C LYS A 261 -17.39 -12.11 -20.91
N GLY A 262 -17.07 -10.98 -20.25
CA GLY A 262 -17.80 -10.56 -19.06
C GLY A 262 -17.66 -11.61 -17.94
N GLU A 263 -18.76 -12.01 -17.33
CA GLU A 263 -18.80 -13.02 -16.26
C GLU A 263 -18.99 -14.46 -16.77
N VAL A 264 -18.58 -14.73 -18.01
CA VAL A 264 -18.74 -16.03 -18.67
C VAL A 264 -17.40 -16.48 -19.26
N LEU A 265 -17.03 -17.73 -19.00
CA LEU A 265 -16.00 -18.45 -19.74
C LEU A 265 -16.64 -19.06 -20.99
N GLU A 266 -16.05 -18.81 -22.16
CA GLU A 266 -16.40 -19.42 -23.44
C GLU A 266 -15.28 -20.37 -23.86
N VAL A 267 -15.63 -21.60 -24.21
CA VAL A 267 -14.70 -22.58 -24.77
C VAL A 267 -14.96 -22.69 -26.25
N SER A 268 -13.93 -22.57 -27.06
CA SER A 268 -13.96 -22.85 -28.49
C SER A 268 -12.99 -23.96 -28.88
N VAL A 269 -13.30 -24.70 -29.93
CA VAL A 269 -12.41 -25.68 -30.56
C VAL A 269 -12.46 -25.37 -32.05
N ASP A 270 -11.29 -25.28 -32.70
CA ASP A 270 -11.18 -24.90 -34.12
C ASP A 270 -11.94 -23.60 -34.46
N ASP A 271 -11.89 -22.63 -33.54
CA ASP A 271 -12.55 -21.32 -33.60
C ASP A 271 -14.09 -21.33 -33.56
N GLU A 272 -14.71 -22.48 -33.31
CA GLU A 272 -16.14 -22.61 -33.04
C GLU A 272 -16.43 -22.71 -31.54
N LYS A 273 -17.42 -21.97 -31.04
CA LYS A 273 -17.82 -22.01 -29.63
C LYS A 273 -18.52 -23.34 -29.30
N VAL A 274 -17.91 -24.13 -28.42
CA VAL A 274 -18.41 -25.45 -28.02
C VAL A 274 -19.07 -25.47 -26.64
N ALA A 275 -18.69 -24.57 -25.73
CA ALA A 275 -19.29 -24.50 -24.39
C ALA A 275 -19.18 -23.10 -23.79
N SER A 276 -19.96 -22.84 -22.75
CA SER A 276 -19.75 -21.70 -21.86
C SER A 276 -20.23 -21.97 -20.45
N ALA A 277 -19.57 -21.36 -19.46
CA ALA A 277 -19.92 -21.45 -18.05
C ALA A 277 -19.85 -20.07 -17.40
N ARG A 278 -20.74 -19.76 -16.45
CA ARG A 278 -20.63 -18.51 -15.68
C ARG A 278 -19.52 -18.66 -14.65
N LEU A 279 -18.75 -17.60 -14.44
CA LEU A 279 -17.61 -17.59 -13.51
C LEU A 279 -18.00 -17.85 -12.05
N ILE A 280 -19.28 -17.62 -11.69
CA ILE A 280 -19.81 -17.93 -10.37
C ILE A 280 -20.13 -19.43 -10.19
N ASP A 281 -20.27 -20.16 -11.28
CA ASP A 281 -20.62 -21.58 -11.29
C ASP A 281 -19.39 -22.48 -11.44
N VAL A 282 -18.22 -21.94 -11.84
CA VAL A 282 -17.00 -22.72 -12.14
C VAL A 282 -15.69 -22.09 -11.66
#